data_AF-A0AAU3IR61-F1
#
_entry.id   AF-A0AAU3IR61-F1
#
_cell.length_a   1.000
_cell.length_b   1.000
_cell.length_c   1.000
_cell.angle_alpha   90.00
_cell.angle_beta   90.00
_cell.angle_gamma   90.00
#
_symmetry.space_group_name_H-M   'P 1'
#
loop_
_entity.id
_entity.type
_entity.pdbx_description
1 polymer ?
#
loop_
_entity_poly.entity_id
_entity_poly.type
_entity_poly.pdbx_seq_one_letter_code
_entity_poly.pdbx_strand_id
1 'polypeptide(L)'
;MDPEELDQTLARTRLSTSVPALRARTAEGLFATVDMLAAAVAGRSGRDPGDFAVRTLAGAVMGALITALFTWVDQDGATPLPALVDEALGLLEAGLPT
;
A
#
# COMPACT_ATOMS: atom_id res chain seq x y z
N MET A 1 -14.50 -3.41 -14.83
CA MET A 1 -14.70 -3.90 -13.46
C MET A 1 -16.12 -3.54 -13.12
N ASP A 2 -16.94 -4.55 -12.84
CA ASP A 2 -18.37 -4.33 -12.67
C ASP A 2 -18.66 -3.56 -11.38
N PRO A 3 -19.68 -2.68 -11.33
CA PRO A 3 -20.02 -1.91 -10.13
C PRO A 3 -20.25 -2.79 -8.89
N GLU A 4 -20.76 -3.99 -9.09
CA GLU A 4 -21.03 -4.98 -8.05
C GLU A 4 -19.76 -5.64 -7.49
N GLU A 5 -18.71 -5.78 -8.31
CA GLU A 5 -17.38 -6.25 -7.85
C GLU A 5 -16.69 -5.19 -6.99
N LEU A 6 -16.91 -3.91 -7.31
CA LEU A 6 -16.38 -2.77 -6.56
C LEU A 6 -17.04 -2.69 -5.17
N ASP A 7 -18.36 -2.81 -5.10
CA ASP A 7 -19.14 -2.81 -3.85
C ASP A 7 -18.76 -3.98 -2.93
N GLN A 8 -18.57 -5.18 -3.50
CA GLN A 8 -18.12 -6.34 -2.72
C GLN A 8 -16.69 -6.16 -2.18
N THR A 9 -15.80 -5.59 -3.00
CA THR A 9 -14.42 -5.30 -2.58
C THR A 9 -14.42 -4.27 -1.45
N LEU A 10 -15.27 -3.24 -1.53
CA LEU A 10 -15.40 -2.18 -0.52
C LEU A 10 -16.01 -2.70 0.79
N ALA A 11 -17.07 -3.50 0.72
CA ALA A 11 -17.68 -4.15 1.88
C ALA A 11 -16.71 -5.10 2.61
N ARG A 12 -15.94 -5.88 1.84
CA ARG A 12 -14.93 -6.82 2.38
C ARG A 12 -13.76 -6.07 3.04
N THR A 13 -13.35 -4.95 2.45
CA THR A 13 -12.29 -4.09 2.99
C THR A 13 -12.71 -3.44 4.31
N ARG A 14 -13.96 -2.96 4.43
CA ARG A 14 -14.53 -2.42 5.69
C ARG A 14 -14.61 -3.45 6.82
N LEU A 15 -14.97 -4.69 6.51
CA LEU A 15 -14.99 -5.78 7.49
C LEU A 15 -13.57 -6.18 7.93
N SER A 16 -12.60 -6.14 7.02
CA SER A 16 -11.20 -6.48 7.32
C SER A 16 -10.52 -5.52 8.29
N THR A 17 -10.91 -4.25 8.29
CA THR A 17 -10.27 -3.18 9.09
C THR A 17 -10.94 -2.94 10.44
N SER A 18 -12.19 -3.38 10.62
CA SER A 18 -12.99 -3.18 11.84
C SER A 18 -12.72 -4.20 12.95
N VAL A 19 -12.19 -5.39 12.64
CA VAL A 19 -11.94 -6.46 13.63
C VAL A 19 -10.46 -6.54 14.00
N PRO A 20 -10.07 -6.37 15.30
CA PRO A 20 -8.66 -6.35 15.73
C PRO A 20 -7.87 -7.61 15.36
N ALA A 21 -8.47 -8.81 15.46
CA ALA A 21 -7.83 -10.07 15.07
C ALA A 21 -7.59 -10.18 13.55
N LEU A 22 -8.41 -9.49 12.76
CA LEU A 22 -8.30 -9.46 11.31
C LEU A 22 -7.22 -8.45 10.87
N ARG A 23 -7.03 -7.34 11.60
CA ARG A 23 -5.89 -6.42 11.42
C ARG A 23 -4.53 -7.11 11.56
N ALA A 24 -4.39 -8.05 12.49
CA ALA A 24 -3.14 -8.82 12.65
C ALA A 24 -2.84 -9.70 11.44
N ARG A 25 -3.86 -10.36 10.87
CA ARG A 25 -3.73 -11.12 9.61
C ARG A 25 -3.53 -10.23 8.38
N THR A 26 -4.17 -9.06 8.35
CA THR A 26 -3.93 -8.04 7.32
C THR A 26 -2.49 -7.51 7.41
N ALA A 27 -1.94 -7.37 8.62
CA ALA A 27 -0.55 -7.01 8.84
C ALA A 27 0.42 -8.08 8.32
N GLU A 28 0.14 -9.37 8.53
CA GLU A 28 0.93 -10.47 7.92
C GLU A 28 0.92 -10.40 6.38
N GLY A 29 -0.24 -10.15 5.76
CA GLY A 29 -0.34 -9.95 4.31
C GLY A 29 0.38 -8.70 3.81
N LEU A 30 0.39 -7.64 4.61
CA LEU A 30 1.15 -6.42 4.36
C LEU A 30 2.65 -6.69 4.38
N PHE A 31 3.16 -7.44 5.36
CA PHE A 31 4.57 -7.81 5.43
C PHE A 31 5.00 -8.70 4.25
N ALA A 32 4.16 -9.65 3.82
CA ALA A 32 4.42 -10.42 2.61
C ALA A 32 4.50 -9.54 1.34
N THR A 33 3.69 -8.48 1.27
CA THR A 33 3.73 -7.53 0.16
C THR A 33 4.98 -6.64 0.20
N VAL A 34 5.41 -6.23 1.40
CA VAL A 34 6.70 -5.55 1.61
C VAL A 34 7.85 -6.45 1.14
N ASP A 35 7.83 -7.73 1.47
CA ASP A 35 8.89 -8.67 1.06
C ASP A 35 8.94 -8.86 -0.47
N MET A 36 7.78 -8.92 -1.14
CA MET A 36 7.72 -8.94 -2.60
C MET A 36 8.31 -7.66 -3.23
N LEU A 37 7.98 -6.49 -2.68
CA LEU A 37 8.53 -5.22 -3.15
C LEU A 37 10.03 -5.11 -2.89
N ALA A 38 10.51 -5.56 -1.72
CA ALA A 38 11.92 -5.59 -1.39
C ALA A 38 12.70 -6.47 -2.37
N ALA A 39 12.18 -7.66 -2.70
CA ALA A 39 12.77 -8.54 -3.70
C ALA A 39 12.84 -7.89 -5.10
N ALA A 40 11.78 -7.20 -5.53
CA ALA A 40 11.75 -6.51 -6.82
C ALA A 40 12.71 -5.30 -6.88
N VAL A 41 12.87 -4.56 -5.78
CA VAL A 41 13.83 -3.45 -5.66
C VAL A 41 15.26 -3.96 -5.64
N ALA A 42 15.54 -5.01 -4.87
CA ALA A 42 16.85 -5.65 -4.80
C ALA A 42 17.33 -6.14 -6.17
N GLY A 43 16.48 -6.85 -6.90
CA GLY A 43 16.79 -7.35 -8.24
C GLY A 43 17.16 -6.26 -9.25
N ARG A 44 16.49 -5.10 -9.19
CA ARG A 44 16.80 -3.94 -10.07
C ARG A 44 18.06 -3.18 -9.65
N SER A 45 18.39 -3.18 -8.36
CA SER A 45 19.50 -2.39 -7.81
C SER A 45 20.78 -3.19 -7.58
N GLY A 46 20.76 -4.50 -7.82
CA GLY A 46 21.89 -5.39 -7.52
C GLY A 46 22.21 -5.50 -6.04
N ARG A 47 21.25 -5.17 -5.16
CA ARG A 47 21.39 -5.20 -3.70
C ARG A 47 20.80 -6.48 -3.11
N ASP A 48 21.15 -6.77 -1.87
CA ASP A 48 20.55 -7.85 -1.08
C ASP A 48 19.10 -7.48 -0.69
N PRO A 49 18.08 -8.33 -0.95
CA PRO A 49 16.72 -8.15 -0.43
C PRO A 49 16.64 -8.01 1.10
N GLY A 50 17.62 -8.55 1.83
CA GLY A 50 17.75 -8.43 3.28
C GLY A 50 18.32 -7.08 3.75
N ASP A 51 18.87 -6.26 2.84
CA ASP A 51 19.45 -4.96 3.17
C ASP A 51 18.40 -4.06 3.82
N PHE A 52 18.76 -3.49 4.98
CA PHE A 52 17.90 -2.58 5.72
C PHE A 52 17.41 -1.43 4.84
N ALA A 53 18.25 -0.84 4.00
CA ALA A 53 17.86 0.25 3.11
C ALA A 53 16.82 -0.18 2.07
N VAL A 54 16.94 -1.40 1.53
CA VAL A 54 15.97 -1.97 0.58
C VAL A 54 14.63 -2.23 1.27
N ARG A 55 14.66 -2.82 2.46
CA ARG A 55 13.46 -3.12 3.25
C ARG A 55 12.77 -1.85 3.74
N THR A 56 13.53 -0.84 4.16
CA THR A 56 13.00 0.48 4.54
C THR A 56 12.31 1.16 3.36
N LEU A 57 12.92 1.13 2.17
CA LEU A 57 12.30 1.69 0.96
C LEU A 57 11.00 0.95 0.61
N ALA A 58 11.00 -0.39 0.62
CA ALA A 58 9.81 -1.19 0.36
C ALA A 58 8.69 -0.91 1.38
N GLY A 59 9.04 -0.79 2.66
CA GLY A 59 8.11 -0.42 3.73
C GLY A 59 7.52 0.98 3.55
N ALA A 60 8.36 1.97 3.17
CA ALA A 60 7.90 3.33 2.91
C ALA A 60 6.91 3.38 1.73
N VAL A 61 7.25 2.71 0.62
CA VAL A 61 6.35 2.59 -0.54
C VAL A 61 5.02 1.94 -0.15
N MET A 62 5.05 0.86 0.63
CA MET A 62 3.81 0.24 1.12
C MET A 62 2.99 1.18 1.99
N GLY A 63 3.63 1.94 2.89
CA GLY A 63 2.95 2.96 3.68
C GLY A 63 2.22 3.99 2.81
N ALA A 64 2.87 4.47 1.75
CA ALA A 64 2.25 5.39 0.79
C ALA A 64 1.06 4.77 0.05
N LEU A 65 1.17 3.52 -0.41
CA LEU A 65 0.08 2.82 -1.09
C LEU A 65 -1.13 2.58 -0.17
N ILE A 66 -0.90 2.26 1.11
CA ILE A 66 -1.96 2.12 2.10
C ILE A 66 -2.68 3.45 2.29
N THR A 67 -1.94 4.55 2.43
CA THR A 67 -2.52 5.89 2.56
C THR A 67 -3.40 6.23 1.35
N ALA A 68 -2.89 6.04 0.13
CA ALA A 68 -3.65 6.28 -1.10
C ALA A 68 -4.96 5.48 -1.14
N LEU A 69 -4.92 4.20 -0.75
CA LEU A 69 -6.09 3.33 -0.69
C LEU A 69 -7.13 3.82 0.32
N PHE A 70 -6.72 4.18 1.54
CA PHE A 70 -7.65 4.66 2.56
C PHE A 70 -8.23 6.03 2.20
N THR A 71 -7.42 6.96 1.68
CA THR A 71 -7.91 8.24 1.18
C THR A 71 -8.93 8.06 0.06
N TRP A 72 -8.69 7.12 -0.86
CA TRP A 72 -9.63 6.78 -1.92
C TRP A 72 -10.99 6.33 -1.36
N VAL A 73 -10.97 5.45 -0.35
CA VAL A 73 -12.19 4.99 0.34
C VAL A 73 -12.88 6.12 1.09
N ASP A 74 -12.15 6.98 1.79
CA ASP A 74 -12.69 8.10 2.56
C ASP A 74 -13.30 9.18 1.66
N GLN A 75 -12.84 9.27 0.40
CA GLN A 75 -13.37 10.18 -0.61
C GLN A 75 -14.49 9.55 -1.46
N ASP A 76 -15.01 8.38 -1.09
CA ASP A 76 -16.00 7.62 -1.87
C ASP A 76 -15.57 7.43 -3.35
N GLY A 77 -14.27 7.32 -3.58
CA GLY A 77 -13.67 7.18 -4.90
C GLY A 77 -13.75 8.42 -5.80
N ALA A 78 -14.06 9.59 -5.26
CA ALA A 78 -14.14 10.84 -6.02
C ALA A 78 -12.85 11.18 -6.77
N THR A 79 -11.69 10.94 -6.13
CA THR A 79 -10.39 11.01 -6.79
C THR A 79 -10.01 9.62 -7.29
N PRO A 80 -9.55 9.43 -8.54
CA PRO A 80 -9.10 8.12 -9.01
C PRO A 80 -7.92 7.59 -8.19
N LEU A 81 -8.00 6.33 -7.75
CA LEU A 81 -6.92 5.67 -6.99
C LEU A 81 -5.52 5.79 -7.65
N PRO A 82 -5.36 5.64 -9.00
CA PRO A 82 -4.04 5.84 -9.61
C PRO A 82 -3.46 7.23 -9.39
N ALA A 83 -4.29 8.28 -9.36
CA ALA A 83 -3.83 9.64 -9.10
C ALA A 83 -3.35 9.81 -7.66
N LEU A 84 -4.05 9.20 -6.69
CA LEU A 84 -3.63 9.19 -5.28
C LEU A 84 -2.34 8.38 -5.06
N VAL A 85 -2.15 7.30 -5.82
CA VAL A 85 -0.90 6.53 -5.81
C VAL A 85 0.25 7.37 -6.36
N ASP A 86 0.07 8.01 -7.51
CA ASP A 86 1.09 8.87 -8.11
C ASP A 86 1.46 10.04 -7.19
N GLU A 87 0.47 10.66 -6.54
CA GLU A 87 0.70 11.71 -5.55
C GLU A 87 1.51 11.19 -4.36
N ALA A 88 1.12 10.06 -3.78
CA ALA A 88 1.80 9.49 -2.62
C ALA A 88 3.25 9.07 -2.93
N LEU A 89 3.49 8.52 -4.11
CA LEU A 89 4.85 8.18 -4.57
C LEU A 89 5.68 9.43 -4.88
N GLY A 90 5.07 10.47 -5.47
CA GLY A 90 5.72 11.75 -5.70
C GLY A 90 6.15 12.44 -4.40
N LEU A 91 5.34 12.35 -3.35
CA LEU A 91 5.71 12.85 -2.02
C LEU A 91 6.89 12.07 -1.42
N LEU A 92 6.94 10.75 -1.58
CA LEU A 92 8.09 9.94 -1.16
C LEU A 92 9.37 10.31 -1.92
N GLU A 93 9.28 10.50 -3.23
CA GLU A 93 10.42 10.89 -4.08
C GLU A 93 10.95 12.28 -3.70
N ALA A 94 10.05 13.21 -3.36
CA ALA A 94 10.39 14.57 -2.95
C ALA A 94 10.89 14.69 -1.49
N GLY A 95 10.86 13.61 -0.70
CA GLY A 95 11.37 13.57 0.67
C GLY A 95 10.35 13.88 1.77
N LEU A 96 9.04 13.82 1.48
CA LEU A 96 7.89 14.16 2.31
C LEU A 96 7.92 15.60 2.89
N PRO A 97 6.87 16.41 2.65
CA PRO A 97 6.79 17.74 3.26
C PRO A 97 6.61 17.62 4.78
N THR A 98 7.39 18.39 5.54
CA THR A 98 7.26 18.55 7.01
C THR A 98 6.49 19.80 7.36
#